data_AF-A0A0W8FST9-F1
#
_entry.id   AF-A0A0W8FST9-F1
#
_cell.length_a   1.000
_cell.length_b   1.000
_cell.length_c   1.000
_cell.angle_alpha   90.00
_cell.angle_beta   90.00
_cell.angle_gamma   90.00
#
_symmetry.space_group_name_H-M   'P 1'
#
loop_
_entity.id
_entity.type
_entity.pdbx_description
1 polymer ?
#
loop_
_entity_poly.entity_id
_entity_poly.type
_entity_poly.pdbx_seq_one_letter_code
_entity_poly.pdbx_strand_id
1 'polypeptide(L)'
;MTFEEIEKIVTNHADKQGSIIAILEDIQNKFRCLPEEALRIVAHQTGRSLVDIYGVATFYKAFSLKPRGKHLISVCLGTACHVRGGQAIAEEFMQQLNIVAGETTPDHEITLETVNCLGACALGPTVVVDGHYFPHVTKGQVKKIIAETREGLGKINLATDRRIFPIHVACPICKKSLMDYDHRIEDHPSIRCDVSFDGKKGWLRLSSLYGSRTIDSENQIPSNTLSRFYCPHCFAEIPSYTNCNECGSPMAALFIREGCSCEVCTRRGCHGHLLNLDQTNMS
;
A
#
# COMPACT_ATOMS: atom_id res chain seq x y z
N MET A 1 -0.56 -23.09 9.15
CA MET A 1 -1.63 -22.69 8.22
C MET A 1 -2.90 -23.32 8.74
N THR A 2 -3.91 -22.54 9.13
CA THR A 2 -5.14 -23.12 9.71
C THR A 2 -6.30 -23.00 8.72
N PHE A 3 -7.12 -24.05 8.63
CA PHE A 3 -8.29 -24.12 7.75
C PHE A 3 -9.22 -22.90 7.92
N GLU A 4 -9.43 -22.48 9.17
CA GLU A 4 -10.25 -21.32 9.54
C GLU A 4 -9.79 -20.00 8.90
N GLU A 5 -8.50 -19.82 8.65
CA GLU A 5 -7.96 -18.59 8.08
C GLU A 5 -8.30 -18.45 6.59
N ILE A 6 -8.22 -19.55 5.86
CA ILE A 6 -8.53 -19.59 4.43
C ILE A 6 -10.03 -19.50 4.25
N GLU A 7 -10.80 -20.14 5.12
CA GLU A 7 -12.26 -20.03 5.14
C GLU A 7 -12.71 -18.57 5.33
N LYS A 8 -12.13 -17.84 6.30
CA LYS A 8 -12.41 -16.39 6.47
C LYS A 8 -12.13 -15.58 5.21
N ILE A 9 -11.00 -15.85 4.53
CA ILE A 9 -10.67 -15.16 3.27
C ILE A 9 -11.75 -15.44 2.22
N VAL A 10 -12.17 -16.71 2.07
CA VAL A 10 -13.20 -17.07 1.10
C VAL A 10 -14.56 -16.45 1.44
N THR A 11 -14.97 -16.45 2.72
CA THR A 11 -16.24 -15.84 3.16
C THR A 11 -16.28 -14.34 2.88
N ASN A 12 -15.17 -13.62 3.08
CA ASN A 12 -15.08 -12.18 2.77
C ASN A 12 -15.34 -11.84 1.29
N HIS A 13 -15.20 -12.83 0.40
CA HIS A 13 -15.37 -12.70 -1.04
C HIS A 13 -16.59 -13.45 -1.61
N ALA A 14 -17.38 -14.11 -0.75
CA ALA A 14 -18.46 -15.01 -1.16
C ALA A 14 -19.61 -14.33 -1.93
N ASP A 15 -19.89 -13.05 -1.66
CA ASP A 15 -20.95 -12.29 -2.34
C ASP A 15 -20.53 -11.74 -3.72
N LYS A 16 -19.27 -11.95 -4.14
CA LYS A 16 -18.74 -11.47 -5.42
C LYS A 16 -18.58 -12.63 -6.40
N GLN A 17 -19.57 -12.84 -7.27
CA GLN A 17 -19.42 -13.72 -8.43
C GLN A 17 -18.22 -13.24 -9.28
N GLY A 18 -17.15 -14.05 -9.33
CA GLY A 18 -15.91 -13.76 -10.07
C GLY A 18 -14.64 -13.61 -9.24
N SER A 19 -14.70 -13.74 -7.91
CA SER A 19 -13.60 -13.38 -7.00
C SER A 19 -12.44 -14.40 -6.85
N ILE A 20 -12.28 -15.37 -7.77
CA ILE A 20 -11.21 -16.39 -7.59
C ILE A 20 -9.81 -15.75 -7.59
N ILE A 21 -9.59 -14.73 -8.43
CA ILE A 21 -8.32 -14.01 -8.50
C ILE A 21 -8.05 -13.28 -7.17
N ALA A 22 -9.04 -12.57 -6.62
CA ALA A 22 -8.87 -11.83 -5.37
C ALA A 22 -8.67 -12.76 -4.16
N ILE A 23 -9.36 -13.92 -4.13
CA ILE A 23 -9.14 -14.96 -3.11
C ILE A 23 -7.70 -15.47 -3.18
N LEU A 24 -7.21 -15.81 -4.37
CA LEU A 24 -5.83 -16.27 -4.56
C LEU A 24 -4.82 -15.17 -4.23
N GLU A 25 -5.12 -13.92 -4.54
CA GLU A 25 -4.29 -12.77 -4.19
C GLU A 25 -4.16 -12.61 -2.68
N ASP A 26 -5.26 -12.68 -1.92
CA ASP A 26 -5.24 -12.59 -0.46
C ASP A 26 -4.50 -13.75 0.19
N ILE A 27 -4.70 -14.98 -0.32
CA ILE A 27 -3.97 -16.17 0.14
C ILE A 27 -2.48 -15.98 -0.11
N GLN A 28 -2.09 -15.55 -1.31
CA GLN A 28 -0.68 -15.31 -1.63
C GLN A 28 -0.09 -14.16 -0.80
N ASN A 29 -0.82 -13.07 -0.58
CA ASN A 29 -0.34 -11.96 0.24
C ASN A 29 -0.06 -12.41 1.67
N LYS A 30 -0.88 -13.32 2.19
CA LYS A 30 -0.73 -13.87 3.53
C LYS A 30 0.38 -14.93 3.63
N PHE A 31 0.43 -15.87 2.69
CA PHE A 31 1.31 -17.05 2.76
C PHE A 31 2.52 -16.99 1.84
N ARG A 32 2.69 -15.89 1.08
CA ARG A 32 3.73 -15.64 0.08
C ARG A 32 3.80 -16.66 -1.05
N CYS A 33 2.82 -17.55 -1.12
CA CYS A 33 2.62 -18.55 -2.16
C CYS A 33 1.20 -19.08 -2.12
N LEU A 34 0.87 -19.89 -3.11
CA LEU A 34 -0.37 -20.65 -3.22
C LEU A 34 -0.08 -22.13 -2.95
N PRO A 35 -0.09 -22.58 -1.68
CA PRO A 35 0.13 -23.98 -1.35
C PRO A 35 -1.06 -24.83 -1.80
N GLU A 36 -0.78 -26.07 -2.17
CA GLU A 36 -1.80 -27.01 -2.68
C GLU A 36 -2.98 -27.17 -1.71
N GLU A 37 -2.70 -27.25 -0.40
CA GLU A 37 -3.73 -27.37 0.63
C GLU A 37 -4.70 -26.17 0.61
N ALA A 38 -4.18 -24.95 0.42
CA ALA A 38 -5.03 -23.77 0.30
C ALA A 38 -5.88 -23.80 -0.98
N LEU A 39 -5.31 -24.23 -2.11
CA LEU A 39 -6.05 -24.37 -3.36
C LEU A 39 -7.17 -25.41 -3.26
N ARG A 40 -6.94 -26.53 -2.55
CA ARG A 40 -7.96 -27.55 -2.27
C ARG A 40 -9.10 -27.01 -1.41
N ILE A 41 -8.80 -26.21 -0.38
CA ILE A 41 -9.81 -25.58 0.47
C ILE A 41 -10.65 -24.60 -0.36
N VAL A 42 -10.02 -23.77 -1.19
CA VAL A 42 -10.72 -22.83 -2.09
C VAL A 42 -11.61 -23.59 -3.08
N ALA A 43 -11.13 -24.70 -3.65
CA ALA A 43 -11.93 -25.55 -4.54
C ALA A 43 -13.22 -26.03 -3.85
N HIS A 44 -13.08 -26.57 -2.65
CA HIS A 44 -14.21 -27.08 -1.87
C HIS A 44 -15.22 -25.98 -1.54
N GLN A 45 -14.75 -24.82 -1.07
CA GLN A 45 -15.61 -23.72 -0.63
C GLN A 45 -16.29 -22.97 -1.78
N THR A 46 -15.62 -22.87 -2.94
CA THR A 46 -16.16 -22.15 -4.11
C THR A 46 -16.95 -23.05 -5.07
N GLY A 47 -16.96 -24.37 -4.83
CA GLY A 47 -17.59 -25.36 -5.72
C GLY A 47 -16.91 -25.50 -7.09
N ARG A 48 -15.69 -24.97 -7.26
CA ARG A 48 -14.91 -25.03 -8.51
C ARG A 48 -14.01 -26.25 -8.52
N SER A 49 -13.67 -26.76 -9.71
CA SER A 49 -12.71 -27.84 -9.81
C SER A 49 -11.31 -27.37 -9.43
N LEU A 50 -10.53 -28.24 -8.79
CA LEU A 50 -9.13 -27.93 -8.47
C LEU A 50 -8.30 -27.63 -9.73
N VAL A 51 -8.63 -28.28 -10.85
CA VAL A 51 -7.99 -28.05 -12.15
C VAL A 51 -8.21 -26.63 -12.64
N ASP A 52 -9.44 -26.10 -12.53
CA ASP A 52 -9.73 -24.71 -12.93
C ASP A 52 -8.94 -23.71 -12.08
N ILE A 53 -8.82 -23.98 -10.78
CA ILE A 53 -8.06 -23.11 -9.86
C ILE A 53 -6.57 -23.15 -10.19
N TYR A 54 -5.99 -24.33 -10.44
CA TYR A 54 -4.61 -24.44 -10.93
C TYR A 54 -4.41 -23.75 -12.27
N GLY A 55 -5.41 -23.85 -13.16
CA GLY A 55 -5.41 -23.12 -14.43
C GLY A 55 -5.26 -21.62 -14.21
N VAL A 56 -6.04 -21.03 -13.31
CA VAL A 56 -5.92 -19.60 -12.94
C VAL A 56 -4.56 -19.29 -12.30
N ALA A 57 -4.14 -20.10 -11.30
CA ALA A 57 -2.90 -19.88 -10.57
C ALA A 57 -1.64 -19.98 -11.45
N THR A 58 -1.67 -20.78 -12.51
CA THR A 58 -0.56 -20.93 -13.45
C THR A 58 -0.64 -19.99 -14.65
N PHE A 59 -1.83 -19.53 -15.01
CA PHE A 59 -2.04 -18.57 -16.11
C PHE A 59 -1.50 -17.17 -15.76
N TYR A 60 -1.74 -16.68 -14.55
CA TYR A 60 -1.28 -15.35 -14.13
C TYR A 60 0.11 -15.41 -13.48
N LYS A 61 1.11 -14.79 -14.11
CA LYS A 61 2.48 -14.65 -13.54
C LYS A 61 2.56 -13.95 -12.19
N ALA A 62 1.52 -13.19 -11.84
CA ALA A 62 1.41 -12.57 -10.52
C ALA A 62 1.34 -13.62 -9.40
N PHE A 63 0.80 -14.81 -9.69
CA PHE A 63 0.70 -15.91 -8.73
C PHE A 63 1.94 -16.81 -8.76
N SER A 64 2.28 -17.37 -7.58
CA SER A 64 3.37 -18.31 -7.39
C SER A 64 2.92 -19.48 -6.55
N LEU A 65 3.13 -20.68 -7.09
CA LEU A 65 2.96 -21.94 -6.37
C LEU A 65 4.17 -22.26 -5.48
N LYS A 66 5.29 -21.55 -5.67
CA LYS A 66 6.50 -21.70 -4.86
C LYS A 66 6.57 -20.58 -3.81
N PRO A 67 7.08 -20.85 -2.61
CA PRO A 67 7.34 -19.82 -1.60
C PRO A 67 8.17 -18.69 -2.19
N ARG A 68 7.62 -17.47 -2.20
CA ARG A 68 8.39 -16.25 -2.44
C ARG A 68 8.96 -15.74 -1.12
N GLY A 69 10.05 -15.01 -1.21
CA GLY A 69 10.61 -14.26 -0.11
C GLY A 69 9.70 -13.13 0.34
N LYS A 70 10.10 -12.46 1.41
CA LYS A 70 9.39 -11.31 1.97
C LYS A 70 9.23 -10.16 0.94
N HIS A 71 10.22 -9.99 0.07
CA HIS A 71 10.31 -8.95 -0.94
C HIS A 71 10.44 -9.55 -2.34
N LEU A 72 9.75 -8.98 -3.32
CA LEU A 72 9.82 -9.39 -4.73
C LEU A 72 10.45 -8.29 -5.57
N ILE A 73 11.61 -8.59 -6.17
CA ILE A 73 12.31 -7.74 -7.13
C ILE A 73 12.03 -8.24 -8.54
N SER A 74 11.39 -7.42 -9.38
CA SER A 74 11.08 -7.69 -10.79
C SER A 74 11.90 -6.80 -11.71
N VAL A 75 12.84 -7.37 -12.47
CA VAL A 75 13.64 -6.62 -13.45
C VAL A 75 13.00 -6.68 -14.84
N CYS A 76 12.77 -5.52 -15.46
CA CYS A 76 12.19 -5.45 -16.81
C CYS A 76 13.23 -5.77 -17.89
N LEU A 77 12.93 -6.79 -18.70
CA LEU A 77 13.73 -7.19 -19.87
C LEU A 77 12.99 -6.94 -21.20
N GLY A 78 12.00 -6.06 -21.20
CA GLY A 78 11.31 -5.66 -22.43
C GLY A 78 12.21 -4.92 -23.39
N THR A 79 11.85 -4.87 -24.67
CA THR A 79 12.71 -4.38 -25.76
C THR A 79 13.42 -3.08 -25.43
N ALA A 80 12.69 -2.08 -24.92
CA ALA A 80 13.27 -0.80 -24.54
C ALA A 80 14.27 -0.89 -23.37
N CYS A 81 13.98 -1.71 -22.35
CA CYS A 81 14.89 -1.93 -21.22
C CYS A 81 16.08 -2.79 -21.62
N HIS A 82 15.87 -3.82 -22.45
CA HIS A 82 16.92 -4.70 -22.96
C HIS A 82 17.99 -3.90 -23.72
N VAL A 83 17.58 -3.06 -24.67
CA VAL A 83 18.50 -2.19 -25.45
C VAL A 83 19.23 -1.19 -24.54
N ARG A 84 18.61 -0.77 -23.44
CA ARG A 84 19.23 0.16 -22.46
C ARG A 84 20.06 -0.54 -21.38
N GLY A 85 20.33 -1.85 -21.51
CA GLY A 85 21.18 -2.59 -20.58
C GLY A 85 20.45 -3.27 -19.41
N GLY A 86 19.14 -3.47 -19.52
CA GLY A 86 18.32 -4.18 -18.50
C GLY A 86 18.84 -5.57 -18.15
N GLN A 87 19.39 -6.29 -19.14
CA GLN A 87 20.03 -7.59 -18.93
C GLN A 87 21.20 -7.50 -17.95
N ALA A 88 22.04 -6.48 -18.14
CA ALA A 88 23.22 -6.27 -17.31
C ALA A 88 22.85 -5.87 -15.87
N ILE A 89 21.68 -5.26 -15.67
CA ILE A 89 21.12 -4.96 -14.34
C ILE A 89 20.62 -6.23 -13.67
N ALA A 90 19.88 -7.09 -14.41
CA ALA A 90 19.44 -8.39 -13.88
C ALA A 90 20.62 -9.26 -13.44
N GLU A 91 21.69 -9.29 -14.23
CA GLU A 91 22.94 -9.99 -13.91
C GLU A 91 23.60 -9.45 -12.64
N GLU A 92 23.63 -8.13 -12.46
CA GLU A 92 24.16 -7.51 -11.25
C GLU A 92 23.33 -7.89 -10.00
N PHE A 93 21.99 -7.96 -10.11
CA PHE A 93 21.15 -8.47 -9.02
C PHE A 93 21.45 -9.93 -8.70
N MET A 94 21.56 -10.79 -9.71
CA MET A 94 21.90 -12.20 -9.55
C MET A 94 23.26 -12.37 -8.85
N GLN A 95 24.26 -11.58 -9.24
CA GLN A 95 25.59 -11.60 -8.62
C GLN A 95 25.57 -11.15 -7.17
N GLN A 96 24.90 -10.04 -6.84
CA GLN A 96 24.89 -9.52 -5.47
C GLN A 96 24.03 -10.34 -4.51
N LEU A 97 22.95 -10.95 -5.00
CA LEU A 97 22.08 -11.82 -4.20
C LEU A 97 22.54 -13.29 -4.18
N ASN A 98 23.47 -13.66 -5.08
CA ASN A 98 23.95 -15.03 -5.27
C ASN A 98 22.81 -16.04 -5.55
N ILE A 99 21.89 -15.65 -6.43
CA ILE A 99 20.74 -16.45 -6.89
C ILE A 99 20.54 -16.24 -8.40
N VAL A 100 19.76 -17.11 -9.07
CA VAL A 100 19.33 -16.86 -10.45
C VAL A 100 17.93 -16.28 -10.53
N ALA A 101 17.56 -15.73 -11.70
CA ALA A 101 16.20 -15.23 -11.93
C ALA A 101 15.16 -16.35 -11.76
N GLY A 102 14.13 -16.10 -10.95
CA GLY A 102 13.10 -17.04 -10.53
C GLY A 102 13.36 -17.71 -9.18
N GLU A 103 14.51 -17.44 -8.54
CA GLU A 103 14.86 -17.98 -7.23
C GLU A 103 14.64 -16.99 -6.08
N THR A 104 14.66 -17.53 -4.88
CA THR A 104 14.58 -16.79 -3.62
C THR A 104 15.87 -17.01 -2.83
N THR A 105 16.35 -15.95 -2.18
CA THR A 105 17.54 -16.00 -1.33
C THR A 105 17.40 -17.03 -0.19
N PRO A 106 18.50 -17.63 0.31
CA PRO A 106 18.44 -18.64 1.37
C PRO A 106 17.85 -18.17 2.70
N ASP A 107 17.90 -16.86 2.96
CA ASP A 107 17.29 -16.20 4.12
C ASP A 107 15.77 -15.98 3.95
N HIS A 108 15.19 -16.37 2.82
CA HIS A 108 13.79 -16.14 2.44
C HIS A 108 13.38 -14.66 2.45
N GLU A 109 14.32 -13.72 2.34
CA GLU A 109 14.00 -12.30 2.32
C GLU A 109 13.64 -11.79 0.92
N ILE A 110 14.35 -12.21 -0.14
CA ILE A 110 14.22 -11.62 -1.48
C ILE A 110 14.01 -12.70 -2.53
N THR A 111 12.96 -12.55 -3.34
CA THR A 111 12.80 -13.25 -4.62
C THR A 111 13.20 -12.32 -5.76
N LEU A 112 14.02 -12.81 -6.69
CA LEU A 112 14.39 -12.08 -7.90
C LEU A 112 13.67 -12.71 -9.10
N GLU A 113 12.89 -11.93 -9.82
CA GLU A 113 12.24 -12.34 -11.07
C GLU A 113 12.59 -11.38 -12.21
N THR A 114 12.50 -11.89 -13.44
CA THR A 114 12.59 -11.08 -14.66
C THR A 114 11.26 -11.10 -15.39
N VAL A 115 10.84 -9.94 -15.89
CA VAL A 115 9.57 -9.79 -16.60
C VAL A 115 9.80 -9.26 -18.01
N ASN A 116 8.98 -9.72 -18.96
CA ASN A 116 9.11 -9.35 -20.35
C ASN A 116 8.78 -7.88 -20.60
N CYS A 117 7.82 -7.28 -19.91
CA CYS A 117 7.51 -5.86 -20.06
C CYS A 117 6.70 -5.38 -18.86
N LEU A 118 7.05 -4.20 -18.34
CA LEU A 118 6.30 -3.51 -17.29
C LEU A 118 5.41 -2.37 -17.84
N GLY A 119 5.38 -2.17 -19.16
CA GLY A 119 4.63 -1.06 -19.80
C GLY A 119 5.21 0.34 -19.53
N ALA A 120 6.30 0.46 -18.77
CA ALA A 120 6.88 1.74 -18.35
C ALA A 120 8.12 2.13 -19.17
N CYS A 121 8.06 2.04 -20.50
CA CYS A 121 9.23 2.21 -21.38
C CYS A 121 9.93 3.58 -21.22
N ALA A 122 9.19 4.63 -20.85
CA ALA A 122 9.76 5.95 -20.58
C ALA A 122 10.77 5.93 -19.40
N LEU A 123 10.58 5.03 -18.44
CA LEU A 123 11.39 4.90 -17.24
C LEU A 123 12.53 3.88 -17.38
N GLY A 124 12.68 3.26 -18.55
CA GLY A 124 13.63 2.16 -18.77
C GLY A 124 15.10 2.61 -18.70
N PRO A 125 16.03 1.78 -18.17
CA PRO A 125 15.80 0.48 -17.53
C PRO A 125 15.06 0.59 -16.19
N THR A 126 14.08 -0.29 -15.97
CA THR A 126 13.17 -0.19 -14.81
C THR A 126 13.18 -1.48 -14.01
N VAL A 127 13.21 -1.34 -12.69
CA VAL A 127 13.05 -2.43 -11.72
C VAL A 127 11.85 -2.10 -10.84
N VAL A 128 11.05 -3.10 -10.50
CA VAL A 128 9.95 -2.96 -9.54
C VAL A 128 10.23 -3.81 -8.33
N VAL A 129 10.12 -3.23 -7.13
CA VAL A 129 10.28 -3.97 -5.87
C VAL A 129 9.03 -3.78 -5.02
N ASP A 130 8.33 -4.86 -4.69
CA ASP A 130 7.07 -4.81 -3.93
C ASP A 130 6.08 -3.74 -4.46
N GLY A 131 5.95 -3.65 -5.79
CA GLY A 131 5.11 -2.65 -6.46
C GLY A 131 5.73 -1.26 -6.62
N HIS A 132 6.90 -0.98 -6.04
CA HIS A 132 7.60 0.30 -6.15
C HIS A 132 8.49 0.35 -7.39
N TYR A 133 8.27 1.35 -8.25
CA TYR A 133 9.05 1.54 -9.47
C TYR A 133 10.36 2.29 -9.20
N PHE A 134 11.47 1.70 -9.65
CA PHE A 134 12.79 2.32 -9.72
C PHE A 134 13.08 2.66 -11.19
N PRO A 135 13.04 3.95 -11.57
CA PRO A 135 13.31 4.38 -12.94
C PRO A 135 14.81 4.55 -13.20
N HIS A 136 15.21 4.43 -14.47
CA HIS A 136 16.58 4.69 -14.96
C HIS A 136 17.67 3.99 -14.15
N VAL A 137 17.42 2.73 -13.78
CA VAL A 137 18.32 1.96 -12.94
C VAL A 137 19.63 1.71 -13.68
N THR A 138 20.73 1.86 -12.96
CA THR A 138 22.09 1.54 -13.39
C THR A 138 22.68 0.46 -12.48
N LYS A 139 23.73 -0.24 -12.93
CA LYS A 139 24.43 -1.25 -12.13
C LYS A 139 24.85 -0.73 -10.75
N GLY A 140 25.37 0.50 -10.69
CA GLY A 140 25.81 1.11 -9.42
C GLY A 140 24.69 1.31 -8.40
N GLN A 141 23.43 1.38 -8.84
CA GLN A 141 22.27 1.52 -7.94
C GLN A 141 21.77 0.19 -7.39
N VAL A 142 22.13 -0.95 -7.97
CA VAL A 142 21.62 -2.28 -7.58
C VAL A 142 21.89 -2.57 -6.10
N LYS A 143 23.12 -2.31 -5.63
CA LYS A 143 23.49 -2.50 -4.22
C LYS A 143 22.61 -1.70 -3.27
N LYS A 144 22.32 -0.45 -3.65
CA LYS A 144 21.47 0.44 -2.88
C LYS A 144 20.02 -0.07 -2.85
N ILE A 145 19.48 -0.48 -4.00
CA ILE A 145 18.13 -1.02 -4.10
C ILE A 145 17.99 -2.27 -3.21
N ILE A 146 18.96 -3.18 -3.22
CA ILE A 146 18.95 -4.38 -2.36
C ILE A 146 18.94 -4.01 -0.87
N ALA A 147 19.78 -3.05 -0.46
CA ALA A 147 19.81 -2.57 0.92
C ALA A 147 18.47 -1.95 1.35
N GLU A 148 17.92 -1.04 0.53
CA GLU A 148 16.61 -0.42 0.77
C GLU A 148 15.48 -1.47 0.82
N THR A 149 15.58 -2.52 0.00
CA THR A 149 14.63 -3.64 0.00
C THR A 149 14.63 -4.37 1.34
N ARG A 150 15.80 -4.75 1.85
CA ARG A 150 15.93 -5.43 3.15
C ARG A 150 15.45 -4.58 4.33
N GLU A 151 15.70 -3.28 4.27
CA GLU A 151 15.22 -2.35 5.29
C GLU A 151 13.70 -2.14 5.25
N GLY A 152 13.08 -2.39 4.10
CA GLY A 152 11.66 -2.26 3.82
C GLY A 152 11.31 -0.93 3.15
N LEU A 153 10.86 -0.99 1.89
CA LEU A 153 10.52 0.17 1.05
C LEU A 153 9.29 0.97 1.53
N GLY A 154 8.55 0.45 2.51
CA GLY A 154 7.49 1.17 3.20
C GLY A 154 7.97 2.11 4.31
N LYS A 155 9.28 2.17 4.59
CA LYS A 155 9.85 3.16 5.51
C LYS A 155 9.97 4.50 4.79
N ILE A 156 9.08 5.40 5.19
CA ILE A 156 9.09 6.81 4.81
C ILE A 156 10.42 7.43 5.24
N ASN A 157 11.26 7.80 4.27
CA ASN A 157 12.39 8.69 4.51
C ASN A 157 12.01 10.11 4.09
N LEU A 158 11.66 10.91 5.09
CA LEU A 158 11.21 12.30 4.99
C LEU A 158 12.18 13.21 4.21
N ALA A 159 13.48 12.87 4.19
CA ALA A 159 14.50 13.68 3.52
C ALA A 159 14.65 13.36 2.02
N THR A 160 14.20 12.19 1.56
CA THR A 160 14.48 11.71 0.19
C THR A 160 13.23 11.33 -0.61
N ASP A 161 12.10 11.08 0.05
CA ASP A 161 10.86 10.71 -0.64
C ASP A 161 10.10 11.95 -1.13
N ARG A 162 10.25 12.28 -2.41
CA ARG A 162 9.59 13.43 -3.06
C ARG A 162 8.05 13.30 -3.13
N ARG A 163 7.48 12.15 -2.77
CA ARG A 163 6.02 11.97 -2.66
C ARG A 163 5.48 12.49 -1.34
N ILE A 164 6.37 12.75 -0.38
CA ILE A 164 6.03 13.20 0.96
C ILE A 164 6.37 14.68 1.02
N PHE A 165 5.34 15.49 1.23
CA PHE A 165 5.45 16.92 1.29
C PHE A 165 4.45 17.45 2.33
N PRO A 166 4.77 18.57 2.99
CA PRO A 166 3.85 19.18 3.94
C PRO A 166 2.61 19.69 3.23
N ILE A 167 1.46 19.34 3.77
CA ILE A 167 0.16 19.87 3.40
C ILE A 167 -0.32 20.83 4.50
N HIS A 168 -0.88 21.96 4.06
CA HIS A 168 -1.60 22.87 4.93
C HIS A 168 -3.08 22.63 4.72
N VAL A 169 -3.80 22.35 5.81
CA VAL A 169 -5.23 22.06 5.76
C VAL A 169 -6.06 22.99 6.64
N ALA A 170 -7.32 23.09 6.27
CA ALA A 170 -8.35 23.85 6.94
C ALA A 170 -9.64 23.03 7.06
N CYS A 171 -10.52 23.48 7.95
CA CYS A 171 -11.84 22.91 8.07
C CYS A 171 -12.65 23.19 6.79
N PRO A 172 -13.30 22.18 6.18
CA PRO A 172 -14.11 22.41 4.97
C PRO A 172 -15.34 23.28 5.23
N ILE A 173 -15.78 23.37 6.49
CA ILE A 173 -16.99 24.11 6.90
C ILE A 173 -16.64 25.54 7.28
N CYS A 174 -15.82 25.76 8.31
CA CYS A 174 -15.52 27.12 8.80
C CYS A 174 -14.27 27.76 8.17
N LYS A 175 -13.56 27.03 7.29
CA LYS A 175 -12.34 27.46 6.58
C LYS A 175 -11.15 27.89 7.47
N LYS A 176 -11.28 27.80 8.80
CA LYS A 176 -10.15 28.01 9.72
C LYS A 176 -9.10 26.91 9.57
N SER A 177 -7.84 27.30 9.68
CA SER A 177 -6.72 26.37 9.61
C SER A 177 -6.81 25.31 10.71
N LEU A 178 -6.59 24.05 10.34
CA LEU A 178 -6.48 22.94 11.28
C LEU A 178 -5.02 22.68 11.69
N MET A 179 -4.09 23.50 11.22
CA MET A 179 -2.67 23.35 11.53
C MET A 179 -2.41 23.77 12.99
N ASP A 180 -1.67 22.94 13.71
CA ASP A 180 -1.16 23.17 15.05
C ASP A 180 0.37 23.34 14.96
N TYR A 181 0.82 24.59 15.05
CA TYR A 181 2.23 24.96 14.94
C TYR A 181 3.00 24.78 16.26
N ASP A 182 2.27 24.65 17.37
CA ASP A 182 2.86 24.47 18.71
C ASP A 182 3.21 23.00 18.97
N HIS A 183 2.56 22.07 18.26
CA HIS A 183 2.84 20.64 18.34
C HIS A 183 3.32 20.09 16.98
N ARG A 184 4.55 19.59 16.96
CA ARG A 184 5.18 19.06 15.74
C ARG A 184 5.18 17.54 15.73
N ILE A 185 4.87 16.97 14.56
CA ILE A 185 5.03 15.55 14.25
C ILE A 185 6.02 15.49 13.09
N GLU A 186 7.07 14.68 13.23
CA GLU A 186 8.11 14.53 12.20
C GLU A 186 8.74 15.88 11.79
N ASP A 187 9.01 16.75 12.78
CA ASP A 187 9.54 18.11 12.64
C ASP A 187 8.66 19.11 11.86
N HIS A 188 7.42 18.74 11.54
CA HIS A 188 6.47 19.60 10.85
C HIS A 188 5.26 19.92 11.75
N PRO A 189 4.60 21.09 11.58
CA PRO A 189 3.35 21.41 12.27
C PRO A 189 2.34 20.27 12.08
N SER A 190 1.64 19.87 13.14
CA SER A 190 0.63 18.81 13.05
C SER A 190 -0.71 19.35 12.56
N ILE A 191 -1.61 18.46 12.19
CA ILE A 191 -3.01 18.77 11.90
C ILE A 191 -3.84 18.38 13.11
N ARG A 192 -4.48 19.34 13.77
CA ARG A 192 -5.33 19.10 14.94
C ARG A 192 -6.80 18.95 14.55
N CYS A 193 -7.40 17.86 15.01
CA CYS A 193 -8.83 17.61 14.97
C CYS A 193 -9.30 17.15 16.35
N ASP A 194 -10.58 17.33 16.66
CA ASP A 194 -11.21 16.60 17.74
C ASP A 194 -11.72 15.26 17.19
N VAL A 195 -11.74 14.23 18.02
CA VAL A 195 -12.11 12.87 17.62
C VAL A 195 -13.13 12.29 18.58
N SER A 196 -14.09 11.52 18.05
CA SER A 196 -15.02 10.71 18.83
C SER A 196 -14.96 9.25 18.36
N PHE A 197 -14.83 8.33 19.30
CA PHE A 197 -14.81 6.89 19.05
C PHE A 197 -15.33 6.14 20.29
N ASP A 198 -16.12 5.08 20.11
CA ASP A 198 -16.64 4.23 21.21
C ASP A 198 -17.21 5.01 22.41
N GLY A 199 -17.90 6.14 22.15
CA GLY A 199 -18.46 7.03 23.18
C GLY A 199 -17.44 7.94 23.90
N LYS A 200 -16.14 7.78 23.63
CA LYS A 200 -15.07 8.66 24.11
C LYS A 200 -14.86 9.84 23.15
N LYS A 201 -14.42 10.96 23.69
CA LYS A 201 -14.03 12.16 22.96
C LYS A 201 -12.65 12.61 23.41
N GLY A 202 -11.89 13.24 22.51
CA GLY A 202 -10.62 13.88 22.82
C GLY A 202 -10.01 14.52 21.58
N TRP A 203 -8.78 15.02 21.69
CA TRP A 203 -8.06 15.53 20.54
C TRP A 203 -7.25 14.45 19.81
N LEU A 204 -7.04 14.66 18.51
CA LEU A 204 -6.22 13.88 17.60
C LEU A 204 -5.35 14.83 16.79
N ARG A 205 -4.07 14.53 16.70
CA ARG A 205 -3.10 15.21 15.85
C ARG A 205 -2.59 14.24 14.80
N LEU A 206 -2.61 14.68 13.55
CA LEU A 206 -2.07 13.94 12.42
C LEU A 206 -0.78 14.62 11.95
N SER A 207 0.15 13.86 11.37
CA SER A 207 1.24 14.46 10.61
C SER A 207 0.67 15.31 9.46
N SER A 208 1.29 16.46 9.21
CA SER A 208 0.98 17.27 8.03
C SER A 208 1.71 16.79 6.78
N LEU A 209 2.50 15.74 6.87
CA LEU A 209 3.24 15.22 5.72
C LEU A 209 2.37 14.23 4.99
N TYR A 210 2.05 14.55 3.73
CA TYR A 210 1.24 13.65 2.91
C TYR A 210 1.92 12.28 2.78
N GLY A 211 1.18 11.21 3.06
CA GLY A 211 1.69 9.85 3.11
C GLY A 211 2.19 9.40 4.49
N SER A 212 2.40 10.31 5.44
CA SER A 212 2.72 9.96 6.81
C SER A 212 1.51 9.38 7.55
N ARG A 213 1.80 8.43 8.44
CA ARG A 213 0.84 7.67 9.24
C ARG A 213 0.93 8.01 10.73
N THR A 214 1.83 8.93 11.05
CA THR A 214 2.14 9.29 12.42
C THR A 214 1.00 10.13 12.98
N ILE A 215 0.46 9.70 14.10
CA ILE A 215 -0.57 10.41 14.83
C ILE A 215 -0.20 10.49 16.30
N ASP A 216 -0.73 11.49 16.98
CA ASP A 216 -0.76 11.60 18.43
C ASP A 216 -2.21 11.84 18.86
N SER A 217 -2.63 11.28 19.99
CA SER A 217 -4.02 11.38 20.43
C SER A 217 -4.14 11.38 21.95
N GLU A 218 -5.11 12.14 22.47
CA GLU A 218 -5.37 12.26 23.91
C GLU A 218 -5.69 10.91 24.55
N ASN A 219 -6.48 10.10 23.84
CA ASN A 219 -6.89 8.78 24.25
C ASN A 219 -6.31 7.76 23.27
N GLN A 220 -5.90 6.60 23.79
CA GLN A 220 -5.47 5.49 22.93
C GLN A 220 -6.67 4.99 22.12
N ILE A 221 -6.60 5.17 20.80
CA ILE A 221 -7.62 4.68 19.86
C ILE A 221 -7.27 3.22 19.52
N PRO A 222 -8.12 2.24 19.84
CA PRO A 222 -7.87 0.85 19.50
C PRO A 222 -7.75 0.65 17.98
N SER A 223 -6.94 -0.33 17.57
CA SER A 223 -6.83 -0.70 16.16
C SER A 223 -8.18 -1.15 15.61
N ASN A 224 -8.45 -0.82 14.35
CA ASN A 224 -9.69 -1.11 13.62
C ASN A 224 -10.94 -0.34 14.10
N THR A 225 -10.81 0.59 15.06
CA THR A 225 -11.92 1.45 15.50
C THR A 225 -12.21 2.55 14.47
N LEU A 226 -13.49 2.77 14.17
CA LEU A 226 -13.97 3.89 13.38
C LEU A 226 -14.08 5.15 14.23
N SER A 227 -13.44 6.22 13.79
CA SER A 227 -13.37 7.49 14.50
C SER A 227 -14.03 8.59 13.69
N ARG A 228 -14.88 9.40 14.32
CA ARG A 228 -15.45 10.61 13.71
C ARG A 228 -14.58 11.81 14.04
N PHE A 229 -14.30 12.63 13.04
CA PHE A 229 -13.39 13.75 13.15
C PHE A 229 -14.20 15.04 13.22
N TYR A 230 -13.80 15.97 14.06
CA TYR A 230 -14.49 17.23 14.31
C TYR A 230 -13.50 18.39 14.23
N CYS A 231 -13.97 19.53 13.72
CA CYS A 231 -13.17 20.75 13.70
C CYS A 231 -13.05 21.33 15.13
N PRO A 232 -11.84 21.60 15.64
CA PRO A 232 -11.65 22.18 16.97
C PRO A 232 -12.11 23.64 17.07
N HIS A 233 -12.44 24.29 15.93
CA HIS A 233 -12.85 25.69 15.90
C HIS A 233 -14.36 25.92 15.81
N CYS A 234 -15.08 25.05 15.08
CA CYS A 234 -16.53 25.17 14.91
C CYS A 234 -17.30 23.95 15.41
N PHE A 235 -16.60 22.92 15.91
CA PHE A 235 -17.15 21.68 16.44
C PHE A 235 -17.99 20.86 15.46
N ALA A 236 -18.05 21.27 14.19
CA ALA A 236 -18.74 20.53 13.16
C ALA A 236 -17.94 19.28 12.77
N GLU A 237 -18.66 18.20 12.45
CA GLU A 237 -18.08 16.97 11.95
C GLU A 237 -17.44 17.21 10.59
N ILE A 238 -16.23 16.69 10.39
CA ILE A 238 -15.53 16.74 9.13
C ILE A 238 -16.24 15.78 8.15
N PRO A 239 -16.76 16.27 7.01
CA PRO A 239 -17.50 15.47 6.06
C PRO A 239 -16.63 14.36 5.45
N SER A 240 -17.27 13.27 5.05
CA SER A 240 -16.66 12.20 4.28
C SER A 240 -17.35 12.08 2.93
N TYR A 241 -16.60 12.22 1.84
CA TYR A 241 -17.14 12.20 0.47
C TYR A 241 -16.85 10.89 -0.26
N THR A 242 -15.79 10.18 0.14
CA THR A 242 -15.39 8.90 -0.46
C THR A 242 -15.18 7.83 0.62
N ASN A 243 -15.12 6.58 0.15
CA ASN A 243 -14.73 5.44 0.96
C ASN A 243 -13.30 5.02 0.62
N CYS A 244 -12.59 4.57 1.64
CA CYS A 244 -11.22 4.13 1.55
C CYS A 244 -11.07 2.90 0.66
N ASN A 245 -10.20 2.98 -0.35
CA ASN A 245 -9.91 1.87 -1.26
C ASN A 245 -9.29 0.64 -0.57
N GLU A 246 -8.63 0.83 0.57
CA GLU A 246 -7.98 -0.26 1.30
C GLU A 246 -8.96 -1.04 2.20
N CYS A 247 -9.89 -0.35 2.86
CA CYS A 247 -10.71 -0.98 3.92
C CYS A 247 -12.22 -0.68 3.84
N GLY A 248 -12.64 0.13 2.88
CA GLY A 248 -14.04 0.52 2.66
C GLY A 248 -14.61 1.55 3.65
N SER A 249 -13.83 2.04 4.61
CA SER A 249 -14.32 3.00 5.62
C SER A 249 -14.41 4.43 5.09
N PRO A 250 -15.28 5.28 5.64
CA PRO A 250 -15.37 6.69 5.26
C PRO A 250 -14.02 7.43 5.39
N MET A 251 -13.76 8.38 4.50
CA MET A 251 -12.55 9.21 4.53
C MET A 251 -12.89 10.66 4.89
N ALA A 252 -12.37 11.15 6.02
CA ALA A 252 -12.59 12.51 6.48
C ALA A 252 -11.84 13.51 5.58
N ALA A 253 -12.57 14.44 4.97
CA ALA A 253 -12.04 15.37 3.97
C ALA A 253 -11.58 16.70 4.60
N LEU A 254 -10.28 16.91 4.60
CA LEU A 254 -9.62 18.13 5.07
C LEU A 254 -9.34 19.05 3.87
N PHE A 255 -9.69 20.32 3.96
CA PHE A 255 -9.58 21.26 2.84
C PHE A 255 -8.16 21.79 2.70
N ILE A 256 -7.56 21.76 1.51
CA ILE A 256 -6.21 22.34 1.28
C ILE A 256 -6.34 23.73 0.65
N ARG A 257 -7.00 23.80 -0.51
CA ARG A 257 -7.24 25.00 -1.32
C ARG A 257 -8.43 24.75 -2.25
N GLU A 258 -8.90 25.76 -2.97
CA GLU A 258 -10.05 25.62 -3.88
C GLU A 258 -9.94 24.37 -4.77
N GLY A 259 -10.96 23.51 -4.69
CA GLY A 259 -11.06 22.24 -5.43
C GLY A 259 -10.19 21.08 -4.92
N CYS A 260 -9.35 21.30 -3.89
CA CYS A 260 -8.40 20.30 -3.39
C CYS A 260 -8.69 19.89 -1.93
N SER A 261 -8.78 18.59 -1.67
CA SER A 261 -8.90 18.03 -0.32
C SER A 261 -7.88 16.90 -0.07
N CYS A 262 -7.44 16.79 1.17
CA CYS A 262 -6.76 15.61 1.69
C CYS A 262 -7.79 14.79 2.47
N GLU A 263 -8.09 13.60 1.98
CA GLU A 263 -9.01 12.69 2.62
C GLU A 263 -8.23 11.63 3.41
N VAL A 264 -8.55 11.47 4.70
CA VAL A 264 -7.86 10.55 5.62
C VAL A 264 -8.84 9.48 6.09
N CYS A 265 -8.46 8.20 6.01
CA CYS A 265 -9.31 7.12 6.47
C CYS A 265 -9.65 7.24 7.97
N THR A 266 -10.93 7.13 8.30
CA THR A 266 -11.45 7.22 9.68
C THR A 266 -11.18 5.98 10.53
N ARG A 267 -10.71 4.88 9.91
CA ARG A 267 -10.43 3.62 10.61
C ARG A 267 -9.00 3.59 11.13
N ARG A 268 -8.84 3.47 12.45
CA ARG A 268 -7.52 3.36 13.07
C ARG A 268 -6.76 2.13 12.56
N GLY A 269 -5.54 2.33 12.09
CA GLY A 269 -4.68 1.26 11.56
C GLY A 269 -4.81 1.04 10.05
N CYS A 270 -5.79 1.66 9.38
CA CYS A 270 -5.82 1.74 7.93
C CYS A 270 -4.78 2.75 7.42
N HIS A 271 -4.21 2.53 6.23
CA HIS A 271 -3.21 3.41 5.64
C HIS A 271 -3.78 4.32 4.55
N GLY A 272 -5.06 4.18 4.22
CA GLY A 272 -5.71 4.94 3.17
C GLY A 272 -5.71 6.45 3.41
N HIS A 273 -5.05 7.16 2.51
CA HIS A 273 -5.10 8.61 2.35
C HIS A 273 -5.26 8.90 0.86
N LEU A 274 -6.00 9.96 0.53
CA LEU A 274 -6.28 10.33 -0.84
C LEU A 274 -6.14 11.84 -0.98
N LEU A 275 -5.24 12.27 -1.87
CA LEU A 275 -5.23 13.65 -2.33
C LEU A 275 -6.22 13.78 -3.49
N ASN A 276 -7.34 14.44 -3.24
CA ASN A 276 -8.37 14.70 -4.24
C ASN A 276 -8.15 16.10 -4.82
N LEU A 277 -7.84 16.17 -6.11
CA LEU A 277 -7.48 17.42 -6.81
C LEU A 277 -8.63 17.99 -7.65
N ASP A 278 -9.77 17.29 -7.72
CA ASP A 278 -10.84 17.55 -8.69
C ASP A 278 -12.22 17.75 -8.01
N GLN A 279 -12.29 18.23 -6.76
CA GLN A 279 -13.58 18.43 -6.10
C GLN A 279 -14.28 19.71 -6.58
N THR A 280 -15.12 19.57 -7.62
CA THR A 280 -16.13 20.55 -8.05
C THR A 280 -17.29 20.73 -7.05
N ASN A 281 -17.37 19.93 -5.99
CA ASN A 281 -18.51 19.87 -5.05
C ASN A 281 -18.28 20.53 -3.68
N MET A 282 -17.29 21.43 -3.54
CA MET A 282 -17.04 22.20 -2.30
C MET A 282 -17.55 23.65 -2.37
N SER A 283 -18.59 23.91 -3.17
CA SER A 283 -19.33 25.18 -3.24
C SER A 283 -20.42 25.26 -2.18
#